data_AF-A0AAU6WPC3-F1
#
_entry.id   AF-A0AAU6WPC3-F1
#
_cell.length_a   1.000
_cell.length_b   1.000
_cell.length_c   1.000
_cell.angle_alpha   90.00
_cell.angle_beta   90.00
_cell.angle_gamma   90.00
#
_symmetry.space_group_name_H-M   'P 1'
#
loop_
_entity.id
_entity.type
_entity.pdbx_description
1 polymer ?
#
loop_
_entity_poly.entity_id
_entity_poly.type
_entity_poly.pdbx_seq_one_letter_code
_entity_poly.pdbx_strand_id
1 'polypeptide(L)' 'MIWNVVGAYPVRWEVSEFNAEESKLAVETIELKYRYFTIPTSLASLGL' A
#
# COMPACT_ATOMS: atom_id res chain seq x y z
N MET A 1 -5.37 14.50 0.19
CA MET A 1 -6.27 13.41 0.61
C MET A 1 -5.43 12.38 1.35
N ILE A 2 -5.80 11.99 2.58
CA ILE A 2 -5.05 11.01 3.39
C ILE A 2 -5.92 9.78 3.54
N TRP A 3 -5.35 8.59 3.36
CA TRP A 3 -6.02 7.31 3.59
C TRP A 3 -5.36 6.64 4.79
N ASN A 4 -6.14 6.41 5.84
CA ASN A 4 -5.70 5.70 7.02
C ASN A 4 -6.24 4.27 6.96
N VAL A 5 -5.38 3.30 6.67
CA VAL A 5 -5.74 1.88 6.48
C VAL A 5 -5.46 1.11 7.77
N VAL A 6 -6.48 0.48 8.37
CA VAL A 6 -6.38 -0.12 9.71
C VAL A 6 -6.39 -1.65 9.66
N GLY A 7 -5.43 -2.26 10.37
CA GLY A 7 -5.28 -3.71 10.47
C GLY A 7 -4.91 -4.36 9.14
N ALA A 8 -4.05 -3.71 8.36
CA ALA A 8 -3.48 -4.28 7.15
C ALA A 8 -2.42 -5.33 7.48
N TYR A 9 -2.40 -6.43 6.74
CA TYR A 9 -1.35 -7.44 6.80
C TYR A 9 -1.08 -8.00 5.40
N PRO A 10 0.17 -8.41 5.11
CA PRO A 10 0.53 -8.93 3.80
C PRO A 10 -0.10 -10.30 3.56
N VAL A 11 -0.60 -10.50 2.36
CA VAL A 11 -1.14 -11.78 1.90
C VAL A 11 -0.34 -12.37 0.74
N ARG A 12 0.44 -11.54 0.04
CA ARG A 12 1.31 -11.96 -1.05
C ARG A 12 2.49 -11.01 -1.18
N TRP A 13 3.64 -11.58 -1.53
CA TRP A 13 4.87 -10.85 -1.85
C TRP A 13 5.46 -11.46 -3.11
N GLU A 14 5.64 -10.63 -4.13
CA GLU A 14 6.36 -10.98 -5.36
C GLU A 14 7.52 -10.03 -5.61
N VAL A 15 8.59 -10.58 -6.17
CA VAL A 15 9.70 -9.81 -6.70
C VAL A 15 9.62 -9.93 -8.22
N SER A 16 9.76 -8.82 -8.93
CA SER A 16 9.81 -8.81 -10.39
C SER A 16 10.90 -9.76 -10.90
N GLU A 17 10.64 -10.40 -12.04
CA GLU A 17 11.60 -11.33 -12.64
C GLU A 17 12.91 -10.63 -13.04
N PHE A 18 14.02 -11.35 -12.87
CA PHE A 18 15.33 -10.89 -13.32
C PHE A 18 15.56 -11.35 -14.76
N ASN A 19 15.61 -10.41 -15.69
CA ASN A 19 15.90 -10.66 -17.10
C ASN A 19 17.13 -9.85 -17.54
N ALA A 20 18.20 -10.54 -17.93
CA ALA A 20 19.46 -9.92 -18.36
C ALA A 20 19.39 -9.26 -19.75
N GLU A 21 18.37 -9.58 -20.55
CA GLU A 21 18.15 -8.99 -21.88
C GLU A 21 17.40 -7.66 -21.81
N GLU A 22 16.85 -7.30 -20.65
CA GLU A 22 16.02 -6.11 -20.48
C GLU A 22 16.53 -5.24 -19.33
N SER A 23 16.71 -3.94 -19.59
CA SER A 23 17.07 -2.97 -18.55
C SER A 23 15.80 -2.48 -17.83
N LYS A 24 15.30 -3.29 -16.90
CA LYS A 24 14.11 -2.98 -16.08
C LYS A 24 14.50 -2.77 -14.61
N LEU A 25 13.69 -1.99 -13.90
CA LEU A 25 13.83 -1.83 -12.45
C LEU A 25 13.33 -3.10 -11.75
N ALA A 26 14.10 -3.58 -10.77
CA ALA A 26 13.62 -4.60 -9.85
C ALA A 26 12.58 -3.97 -8.91
N VAL A 27 11.37 -4.53 -8.90
CA VAL A 27 10.23 -4.04 -8.11
C VAL A 27 9.69 -5.16 -7.25
N GLU A 28 9.49 -4.86 -5.97
CA GLU A 28 8.77 -5.73 -5.04
C GLU A 28 7.31 -5.30 -4.97
N THR A 29 6.40 -6.24 -5.19
CA THR A 29 4.96 -6.01 -5.11
C THR A 29 4.40 -6.74 -3.91
N ILE A 30 3.81 -6.00 -2.99
CA ILE A 30 3.18 -6.54 -1.78
C ILE A 30 1.67 -6.31 -1.85
N GLU A 31 0.90 -7.38 -1.75
CA GLU A 31 -0.55 -7.33 -1.64
C GLU A 31 -0.96 -7.36 -0.16
N LEU A 32 -1.80 -6.41 0.24
CA LEU A 32 -2.30 -6.29 1.60
C LEU A 32 -3.80 -6.55 1.64
N LYS A 33 -4.25 -7.35 2.61
CA LYS A 33 -5.65 -7.31 3.06
C LYS A 33 -5.74 -6.43 4.29
N TYR A 34 -6.82 -5.68 4.39
CA TYR A 34 -7.09 -4.77 5.48
C TYR A 34 -8.54 -4.92 5.94
N ARG A 35 -8.84 -4.43 7.15
CA ARG A 35 -10.20 -4.51 7.70
C ARG A 35 -11.08 -3.38 7.19
N TYR A 36 -10.60 -2.15 7.33
CA TYR A 36 -11.26 -0.95 6.81
C TYR A 36 -10.23 0.16 6.63
N PHE A 37 -10.61 1.21 5.91
CA PHE A 37 -9.85 2.45 5.82
C PHE A 37 -10.73 3.64 6.15
N THR A 38 -10.12 4.73 6.62
CA THR A 38 -10.81 5.99 6.83
C THR A 38 -10.14 7.09 6.02
N ILE A 39 -10.94 8.06 5.60
CA ILE A 39 -10.46 9.31 5.00
C ILE A 39 -10.78 10.40 6.01
N PRO A 40 -9.79 10.89 6.78
CA PRO A 40 -10.03 12.01 7.66
C PRO A 40 -10.37 13.23 6.80
N THR A 41 -11.58 13.74 6.96
CA THR A 41 -11.93 15.06 6.45
C THR A 41 -11.14 16.08 7.26
N SER A 42 -10.53 17.08 6.61
CA SER A 42 -9.64 18.07 7.25
C SER A 42 -10.27 18.88 8.39
N LEU A 43 -11.60 18.82 8.56
CA LEU A 43 -12.33 19.44 9.66
C LEU A 43 -12.41 18.54 10.91
N ALA A 44 -12.41 17.21 10.75
CA ALA A 44 -12.47 16.26 11.87
C ALA A 44 -11.11 16.10 12.60
N SER A 45 -10.00 16.50 11.98
CA SER A 45 -8.67 16.49 12.61
C SER A 45 -8.43 17.65 13.57
N LEU A 46 -9.37 18.59 13.69
CA LEU A 46 -9.28 19.75 14.60
C LEU A 46 -10.04 19.56 15.93
N GLY A 47 -10.69 18.41 16.15
CA GLY A 47 -11.32 18.08 17.44
C GLY A 47 -12.53 18.97 17.81
N LEU A 48 -13.21 19.56 16.83
CA LEU A 48 -14.51 20.21 16.99
C LEU A 48 -15.65 19.27 16.61
#